data_AF-K0CIQ2-F1
#
_entry.id   AF-K0CIQ2-F1
#
_cell.length_a   1.000
_cell.length_b   1.000
_cell.length_c   1.000
_cell.angle_alpha   90.00
_cell.angle_beta   90.00
_cell.angle_gamma   90.00
#
_symmetry.space_group_name_H-M   'P 1'
#
loop_
_entity.id
_entity.type
_entity.pdbx_description
1 polymer ?
#
loop_
_entity_poly.entity_id
_entity_poly.type
_entity_poly.pdbx_seq_one_letter_code
_entity_poly.pdbx_strand_id
1 'polypeptide(L)'
;MTQEQLAFELEVTKASVSAWENDREKPGFRLLHRLSMVLGVSLDELVYGEGEGGLPETPKALSARNDAEEALLRSFRRMPVKRRQALLALMETLD
;
A
#
# COMPACT_ATOMS: atom_id res chain seq x y z
N MET A 1 19.53 7.84 -13.92
CA MET A 1 20.40 7.57 -12.76
C MET A 1 21.29 6.38 -13.08
N THR A 2 22.58 6.40 -12.73
CA THR A 2 23.49 5.26 -12.91
C THR A 2 23.55 4.37 -11.66
N GLN A 3 24.06 3.13 -11.79
CA GLN A 3 24.28 2.25 -10.63
C GLN A 3 25.22 2.87 -9.59
N GLU A 4 26.25 3.62 -10.01
CA GLU A 4 27.15 4.32 -9.08
C GLU A 4 26.44 5.43 -8.32
N GLN A 5 25.60 6.21 -9.00
CA GLN A 5 24.80 7.26 -8.38
C GLN A 5 23.81 6.68 -7.37
N LEU A 6 23.09 5.61 -7.74
CA LEU A 6 22.15 4.95 -6.85
C LEU A 6 22.85 4.32 -5.63
N ALA A 7 24.01 3.70 -5.84
CA ALA A 7 24.81 3.13 -4.76
C ALA A 7 25.29 4.20 -3.78
N PHE A 8 25.72 5.36 -4.29
CA PHE A 8 26.11 6.51 -3.48
C PHE A 8 24.94 7.03 -2.64
N GLU A 9 23.78 7.24 -3.25
CA GLU A 9 22.57 7.72 -2.55
C GLU A 9 22.07 6.75 -1.48
N LEU A 10 22.32 5.44 -1.65
CA LEU A 10 21.89 4.39 -0.73
C LEU A 10 22.98 3.95 0.27
N GLU A 11 24.18 4.54 0.21
CA GLU A 11 25.36 4.16 1.01
C GLU A 11 25.71 2.66 0.88
N VAL A 12 25.57 2.11 -0.32
CA VAL A 12 25.90 0.72 -0.64
C VAL A 12 26.97 0.66 -1.74
N THR A 13 27.44 -0.54 -2.06
CA THR A 13 28.39 -0.69 -3.17
C THR A 13 27.66 -0.76 -4.51
N LYS A 14 28.31 -0.30 -5.58
CA LYS A 14 27.83 -0.53 -6.96
C LYS A 14 27.57 -2.02 -7.22
N ALA A 15 28.40 -2.90 -6.66
CA ALA A 15 28.26 -4.34 -6.80
C ALA A 15 26.95 -4.86 -6.17
N SER A 16 26.51 -4.28 -5.04
CA SER A 16 25.22 -4.58 -4.42
C SER A 16 24.06 -4.19 -5.34
N VAL A 17 24.09 -2.98 -5.90
CA VAL A 17 23.06 -2.52 -6.86
C VAL A 17 23.03 -3.43 -8.09
N SER A 18 24.19 -3.77 -8.66
CA SER A 18 24.28 -4.71 -9.76
C SER A 18 23.76 -6.11 -9.38
N ALA A 19 24.01 -6.60 -8.16
CA ALA A 19 23.48 -7.87 -7.71
C ALA A 19 21.93 -7.85 -7.63
N TRP A 20 21.34 -6.74 -7.20
CA TRP A 20 19.88 -6.57 -7.14
C TRP A 20 19.26 -6.53 -8.54
N GLU A 21 19.83 -5.73 -9.45
CA GLU A 21 19.33 -5.60 -10.82
C GLU A 21 19.48 -6.90 -11.65
N ASN A 22 20.36 -7.82 -11.22
CA ASN A 22 20.56 -9.11 -11.88
C ASN A 22 19.97 -10.27 -11.06
N ASP A 23 19.04 -10.00 -10.14
CA ASP A 23 18.32 -10.99 -9.32
C ASP A 23 19.20 -11.93 -8.48
N ARG A 24 20.47 -11.58 -8.26
CA ARG A 24 21.40 -12.40 -7.45
C ARG A 24 21.19 -12.20 -5.97
N GLU A 25 20.81 -10.99 -5.58
CA GLU A 25 20.53 -10.60 -4.20
C GLU A 25 19.30 -9.71 -4.15
N LYS A 26 18.71 -9.54 -2.97
CA LYS A 26 17.65 -8.56 -2.74
C LYS A 26 18.14 -7.47 -1.78
N PRO A 27 17.73 -6.21 -1.98
CA PRO A 27 18.00 -5.17 -1.01
C PRO A 27 17.37 -5.53 0.34
N GLY A 28 18.08 -5.24 1.42
CA GLY A 28 17.55 -5.44 2.76
C GLY A 28 16.32 -4.57 3.02
N PHE A 29 15.41 -5.02 3.90
CA PHE A 29 14.15 -4.33 4.19
C PHE A 29 14.31 -2.84 4.53
N ARG A 30 15.35 -2.47 5.28
CA ARG A 30 15.65 -1.07 5.66
C ARG A 30 15.97 -0.17 4.47
N LEU A 31 16.44 -0.73 3.36
CA LEU A 31 16.78 0.03 2.15
C LEU A 31 15.57 0.30 1.27
N LEU A 32 14.47 -0.45 1.41
CA LEU A 32 13.30 -0.32 0.54
C LEU A 32 12.68 1.09 0.60
N HIS A 33 12.54 1.66 1.80
CA HIS A 33 12.03 3.02 1.95
C HIS A 33 12.98 4.07 1.35
N ARG A 34 14.30 3.88 1.49
CA ARG A 34 15.27 4.80 0.89
C ARG A 34 15.29 4.68 -0.63
N LEU A 35 15.19 3.46 -1.16
CA LEU A 35 15.03 3.17 -2.59
C LEU A 35 13.78 3.86 -3.16
N SER A 36 12.63 3.76 -2.49
CA SER A 36 11.40 4.41 -2.95
C SER A 36 11.56 5.93 -3.02
N MET A 37 12.21 6.53 -2.02
CA MET A 37 12.49 7.97 -1.99
C MET A 37 13.46 8.42 -3.08
N VAL A 38 14.56 7.67 -3.30
CA VAL A 38 15.59 8.02 -4.29
C VAL A 38 15.10 7.83 -5.72
N LEU A 39 14.29 6.80 -5.97
CA LEU A 39 13.72 6.50 -7.29
C LEU A 39 12.45 7.31 -7.57
N GLY A 40 11.82 7.89 -6.55
CA GLY A 40 10.59 8.68 -6.69
C GLY A 40 9.35 7.84 -6.97
N VAL A 41 9.37 6.55 -6.60
CA VAL A 41 8.28 5.59 -6.82
C VAL A 41 7.63 5.21 -5.49
N SER A 42 6.41 4.68 -5.54
CA SER A 42 5.78 4.12 -4.35
C SER A 42 6.49 2.83 -3.90
N LEU A 43 6.34 2.45 -2.62
CA LEU A 43 6.90 1.19 -2.13
C LEU A 43 6.25 -0.02 -2.83
N ASP A 44 4.96 0.08 -3.13
CA ASP A 44 4.23 -0.94 -3.88
C ASP A 44 4.81 -1.10 -5.28
N GLU A 45 4.99 0.00 -6.02
CA GLU A 45 5.60 0.00 -7.35
C GLU A 45 7.04 -0.53 -7.34
N LEU A 46 7.83 -0.19 -6.30
CA LEU A 46 9.19 -0.70 -6.13
C LEU A 46 9.23 -2.23 -5.96
N VAL A 47 8.23 -2.82 -5.31
CA VAL A 47 8.20 -4.25 -4.97
C VAL A 47 7.51 -5.09 -6.04
N TYR A 48 6.44 -4.56 -6.64
CA TYR A 48 5.57 -5.27 -7.57
C TYR A 48 5.85 -4.94 -9.04
N GLY A 49 6.61 -3.87 -9.33
CA GLY A 49 6.90 -3.40 -10.67
C GLY A 49 5.73 -2.68 -11.35
N GLU A 50 6.00 -2.03 -12.48
CA GLU A 50 4.97 -1.46 -13.34
C GLU A 50 4.16 -2.60 -14.02
N GLY A 51 2.98 -2.89 -13.50
CA GLY A 51 1.95 -3.67 -14.21
C GLY A 51 1.77 -5.15 -13.81
N GLU A 52 2.59 -5.74 -12.93
CA GLU A 52 2.47 -7.18 -12.60
C GLU A 52 2.13 -7.51 -11.14
N GLY A 53 1.99 -6.53 -10.27
CA GLY A 53 1.24 -6.70 -9.02
C GLY A 53 0.10 -5.71 -9.00
N GLY A 54 -1.02 -6.07 -9.63
CA GLY A 54 -2.28 -5.47 -9.23
C GLY A 54 -2.32 -5.53 -7.72
N LEU A 55 -2.41 -4.36 -7.07
CA LEU A 55 -2.80 -4.27 -5.67
C LEU A 55 -3.87 -5.36 -5.45
N PRO A 56 -3.85 -6.18 -4.37
CA PRO A 56 -5.08 -6.84 -3.99
C PRO A 56 -6.07 -5.70 -3.89
N GLU A 57 -6.98 -5.57 -4.87
CA GLU A 57 -7.88 -4.43 -5.08
C GLU A 57 -8.23 -3.92 -3.71
N THR A 58 -7.52 -2.89 -3.21
CA THR A 58 -7.72 -2.47 -1.82
C THR A 58 -9.16 -2.06 -1.84
N PRO A 59 -10.09 -2.82 -1.20
CA PRO A 59 -11.49 -2.76 -1.57
C PRO A 59 -11.84 -1.31 -1.47
N LYS A 60 -12.09 -0.69 -2.64
CA LYS A 60 -12.00 0.75 -2.84
C LYS A 60 -12.72 1.36 -1.65
N ALA A 61 -11.97 1.94 -0.71
CA ALA A 61 -12.53 2.25 0.60
C ALA A 61 -13.80 3.04 0.29
N LEU A 62 -14.97 2.53 0.68
CA LEU A 62 -16.22 3.17 0.35
C LEU A 62 -16.15 4.56 0.97
N SER A 63 -15.79 5.54 0.15
CA SER A 63 -15.69 6.93 0.54
C SER A 63 -17.12 7.41 0.67
N ALA A 64 -17.44 8.00 1.82
CA ALA A 64 -18.75 8.57 2.04
C ALA A 64 -19.10 9.51 0.88
N ARG A 65 -20.25 9.29 0.24
CA ARG A 65 -20.74 10.12 -0.86
C ARG A 65 -21.35 11.43 -0.36
N ASN A 66 -21.67 11.50 0.94
CA ASN A 66 -22.19 12.68 1.63
C ASN A 66 -21.99 12.58 3.15
N ASP A 67 -22.31 13.67 3.86
CA ASP A 67 -22.16 13.80 5.31
C ASP A 67 -22.98 12.76 6.11
N ALA A 68 -24.16 12.37 5.60
CA ALA A 68 -25.00 11.37 6.26
C ALA A 68 -24.38 9.97 6.19
N GLU A 69 -23.80 9.60 5.05
CA GLU A 69 -23.04 8.37 4.88
C GLU A 69 -21.78 8.39 5.76
N GLU A 70 -21.12 9.54 5.89
CA GLU A 70 -19.96 9.67 6.77
C GLU A 70 -20.34 9.45 8.24
N ALA A 71 -21.45 10.07 8.70
CA ALA A 71 -21.96 9.90 10.04
C ALA A 71 -22.35 8.43 10.32
N LEU A 72 -22.94 7.75 9.33
CA LEU A 72 -23.27 6.33 9.41
C LEU A 72 -22.02 5.46 9.54
N LEU A 73 -21.01 5.66 8.68
CA LEU A 73 -19.75 4.90 8.72
C LEU A 73 -19.01 5.10 10.04
N ARG A 74 -18.93 6.34 10.54
CA ARG A 74 -18.31 6.66 11.84
C ARG A 74 -19.05 5.96 12.98
N SER A 75 -20.37 5.97 12.96
CA SER A 75 -21.19 5.32 13.98
C SER A 75 -21.05 3.80 13.92
N PHE A 76 -21.14 3.21 12.72
CA PHE A 76 -21.02 1.77 12.49
C PHE A 76 -19.69 1.21 12.99
N ARG A 77 -18.57 1.89 12.68
CA ARG A 77 -17.21 1.48 13.12
C ARG A 77 -17.05 1.51 14.64
N ARG A 78 -17.75 2.40 15.34
CA ARG A 78 -17.69 2.54 16.81
C ARG A 78 -18.60 1.56 17.56
N MET A 79 -19.54 0.91 16.88
CA MET A 79 -20.51 0.01 17.51
C MET A 79 -19.94 -1.39 17.82
N PRO A 80 -20.40 -2.06 18.89
CA PRO A 80 -20.14 -3.47 19.14
C PRO A 80 -20.67 -4.37 18.01
N VAL A 81 -20.01 -5.52 17.79
CA VAL A 81 -20.32 -6.44 16.68
C VAL A 81 -21.80 -6.82 16.62
N LYS A 82 -22.43 -7.14 17.77
CA LYS A 82 -23.86 -7.49 17.84
C LYS A 82 -24.78 -6.37 17.32
N ARG A 83 -24.45 -5.10 17.57
CA ARG A 83 -25.25 -3.96 17.09
C ARG A 83 -25.04 -3.72 15.60
N ARG A 84 -23.82 -3.90 15.10
CA ARG A 84 -23.54 -3.85 13.66
C ARG A 84 -24.35 -4.90 12.89
N GLN A 85 -24.39 -6.13 13.40
CA GLN A 85 -25.18 -7.21 12.80
C GLN A 85 -26.69 -6.91 12.80
N ALA A 86 -27.22 -6.41 13.91
CA ALA A 86 -28.63 -6.01 13.98
C ALA A 86 -28.97 -4.87 13.00
N LEU A 87 -28.08 -3.89 12.85
CA LEU A 87 -28.26 -2.79 11.90
C LEU A 87 -28.22 -3.28 10.45
N LEU A 88 -27.29 -4.17 10.11
CA LEU A 88 -27.23 -4.78 8.76
C LEU A 88 -28.49 -5.58 8.45
N ALA A 89 -28.97 -6.40 9.39
CA ALA A 89 -30.21 -7.14 9.22
C ALA A 89 -31.42 -6.22 9.03
N LEU A 90 -31.47 -5.09 9.74
CA LEU A 90 -32.53 -4.09 9.55
C LEU A 90 -32.46 -3.46 8.14
N MET A 91 -31.26 -3.11 7.67
CA MET A 91 -31.09 -2.54 6.33
C MET A 91 -31.50 -3.53 5.23
N GLU A 92 -31.15 -4.81 5.39
CA GLU A 92 -31.52 -5.88 4.46
C GLU A 92 -33.04 -6.13 4.39
N THR A 93 -33.77 -5.79 5.46
CA THR A 93 -35.25 -5.87 5.48
C THR A 93 -35.95 -4.64 4.89
N LEU A 94 -35.21 -3.57 4.60
CA LEU A 94 -35.75 -2.31 4.09
C LEU A 94 -35.60 -2.17 2.56
N ASP A 95 -34.85 -3.06 1.92
CA ASP A 95 -34.75 -3.23 0.46
C ASP A 95 -35.85 -4.18 -0.07
#